data_AF-A0A970QGE0-F1
#
_entry.id   AF-A0A970QGE0-F1
#
_cell.length_a   1.000
_cell.length_b   1.000
_cell.length_c   1.000
_cell.angle_alpha   90.00
_cell.angle_beta   90.00
_cell.angle_gamma   90.00
#
_symmetry.space_group_name_H-M   'P 1'
#
loop_
_entity.id
_entity.type
_entity.pdbx_description
1 polymer ?
#
loop_
_entity_poly.entity_id
_entity_poly.type
_entity_poly.pdbx_seq_one_letter_code
_entity_poly.pdbx_strand_id
1 'polypeptide(L)'
;MSEKDRKKTADIINKQTQGTPKGDVQAGRSQSESQRNTGFIARLSGRLNETMQSNRGGGGGAAPVVAAPTQVQRPVQDIAPTRVRTNKGQQKMFIPEGVVINGSLSGASEAEIHGRIEGDINVKATLFLGKSATVTGNVKAATCQVEGLIQGEIICTEDLIVSSTGRLESSAEAGKQVRIAGNVTGNINTPGTLRIEAGGVINGDVQARVFSMSEGAELNGRCSMRSAADQQGLSAPKEDKGQSK
;
A
#
# COMPACT_ATOMS: atom_id res chain seq x y z
N MET A 1 -13.95 -30.97 -56.48
CA MET A 1 -12.88 -29.98 -56.75
C MET A 1 -12.25 -29.61 -55.42
N SER A 2 -11.28 -30.44 -54.96
CA SER A 2 -9.82 -30.22 -55.05
C SER A 2 -9.37 -29.29 -53.91
N GLU A 3 -8.75 -29.70 -52.81
CA GLU A 3 -7.61 -30.63 -52.57
C GLU A 3 -6.32 -30.27 -53.32
N LYS A 4 -6.12 -28.96 -53.61
CA LYS A 4 -4.85 -28.44 -54.15
C LYS A 4 -4.29 -27.19 -53.45
N ASP A 5 -5.01 -26.60 -52.49
CA ASP A 5 -4.59 -25.32 -51.87
C ASP A 5 -4.03 -25.43 -50.44
N ARG A 6 -3.80 -26.64 -49.92
CA ARG A 6 -3.25 -26.86 -48.56
C ARG A 6 -1.74 -27.13 -48.48
N LYS A 7 -0.97 -26.94 -49.56
CA LYS A 7 0.44 -27.39 -49.62
C LYS A 7 1.48 -26.38 -50.16
N LYS A 8 1.23 -25.07 -50.12
CA LYS A 8 2.19 -24.10 -50.71
C LYS A 8 2.57 -22.85 -49.90
N THR A 9 2.40 -22.85 -48.58
CA THR A 9 2.86 -21.71 -47.74
C THR A 9 3.58 -22.16 -46.45
N ALA A 10 4.28 -23.30 -46.50
CA ALA A 10 5.07 -23.82 -45.38
C ALA A 10 6.59 -23.64 -45.54
N ASP A 11 7.08 -22.95 -46.57
CA ASP A 11 8.51 -22.87 -46.91
C ASP A 11 9.08 -21.44 -46.89
N ILE A 12 8.83 -20.68 -45.81
CA ILE A 12 9.59 -19.45 -45.53
C ILE A 12 10.01 -19.44 -44.06
N ILE A 13 10.80 -20.45 -43.70
CA ILE A 13 11.69 -20.41 -42.53
C ILE A 13 13.10 -20.66 -43.09
N ASN A 14 14.06 -19.88 -42.62
CA ASN A 14 15.49 -20.22 -42.56
C ASN A 14 16.42 -19.72 -43.68
N LYS A 15 16.94 -18.49 -43.53
CA LYS A 15 18.33 -18.13 -43.89
C LYS A 15 18.71 -16.72 -43.42
N GLN A 16 19.47 -16.65 -42.31
CA GLN A 16 20.58 -15.71 -42.01
C GLN A 16 20.92 -15.82 -40.49
N THR A 17 21.75 -16.78 -40.04
CA THR A 17 23.23 -16.69 -39.81
C THR A 17 23.67 -15.41 -39.08
N GLN A 18 23.91 -15.50 -37.75
CA GLN A 18 25.21 -15.72 -37.07
C GLN A 18 26.03 -14.45 -36.80
N GLY A 19 26.33 -14.20 -35.52
CA GLY A 19 27.30 -13.20 -35.08
C GLY A 19 27.35 -13.03 -33.55
N THR A 20 28.21 -13.81 -32.89
CA THR A 20 28.77 -13.51 -31.54
C THR A 20 30.13 -12.81 -31.72
N PRO A 21 30.67 -12.05 -30.74
CA PRO A 21 31.45 -12.68 -29.68
C PRO A 21 31.38 -12.04 -28.28
N LYS A 22 31.93 -12.80 -27.33
CA LYS A 22 32.12 -12.57 -25.89
C LYS A 22 32.97 -11.32 -25.57
N GLY A 23 32.71 -10.74 -24.42
CA GLY A 23 33.63 -9.86 -23.68
C GLY A 23 33.46 -10.08 -22.18
N ASP A 24 34.32 -10.91 -21.61
CA ASP A 24 34.57 -11.02 -20.18
C ASP A 24 35.37 -9.79 -19.68
N VAL A 25 35.56 -9.71 -18.35
CA VAL A 25 36.66 -9.04 -17.61
C VAL A 25 36.21 -7.85 -16.71
N GLN A 26 35.87 -8.16 -15.46
CA GLN A 26 36.73 -8.02 -14.26
C GLN A 26 36.03 -7.48 -13.01
N ALA A 27 36.21 -8.24 -11.94
CA ALA A 27 35.99 -7.87 -10.55
C ALA A 27 36.87 -6.68 -10.11
N GLY A 28 36.26 -5.75 -9.38
CA GLY A 28 36.94 -4.74 -8.57
C GLY A 28 36.30 -4.66 -7.18
N ARG A 29 36.95 -5.29 -6.20
CA ARG A 29 36.77 -4.97 -4.77
C ARG A 29 37.42 -3.62 -4.50
N SER A 30 36.77 -2.75 -3.73
CA SER A 30 37.39 -2.14 -2.54
C SER A 30 36.47 -1.09 -1.92
N GLN A 31 36.46 -1.12 -0.59
CA GLN A 31 35.82 -0.22 0.34
C GLN A 31 36.30 1.23 0.16
N SER A 32 35.44 2.20 0.46
CA SER A 32 35.86 3.43 1.14
C SER A 32 34.68 4.15 1.79
N GLU A 33 34.92 4.59 3.03
CA GLU A 33 34.46 5.85 3.65
C GLU A 33 32.95 6.02 3.82
N SER A 34 32.33 5.76 4.98
CA SER A 34 32.61 6.25 6.34
C SER A 34 32.96 7.74 6.42
N GLN A 35 32.17 8.44 7.24
CA GLN A 35 32.35 9.80 7.75
C GLN A 35 31.81 10.96 6.91
N ARG A 36 30.52 11.24 7.10
CA ARG A 36 30.04 12.59 7.47
C ARG A 36 28.83 12.43 8.39
N ASN A 37 28.98 12.72 9.68
CA ASN A 37 28.52 14.01 10.17
C ASN A 37 29.00 14.25 11.60
N THR A 38 29.46 15.47 11.78
CA THR A 38 30.08 16.08 12.94
C THR A 38 29.08 16.30 14.07
N GLY A 39 29.51 16.07 15.31
CA GLY A 39 28.76 16.57 16.45
C GLY A 39 29.32 16.13 17.80
N PHE A 40 29.99 17.07 18.46
CA PHE A 40 30.12 17.19 19.90
C PHE A 40 31.18 16.32 20.63
N ILE A 41 32.28 17.02 20.94
CA ILE A 41 33.14 16.87 22.13
C ILE A 41 34.08 15.67 22.14
N ALA A 42 35.29 15.88 21.59
CA ALA A 42 36.53 15.39 22.20
C ALA A 42 37.74 15.96 21.46
N ARG A 43 38.39 17.00 22.02
CA ARG A 43 39.85 17.19 21.99
C ARG A 43 40.27 18.42 22.79
N LEU A 44 40.41 18.17 24.07
CA LEU A 44 41.28 18.90 24.99
C LEU A 44 42.74 18.65 24.61
N SER A 45 43.50 19.71 24.33
CA SER A 45 44.94 19.78 24.59
C SER A 45 45.48 21.17 24.25
N GLY A 46 45.10 22.15 25.06
CA GLY A 46 45.75 23.45 25.14
C GLY A 46 46.78 23.41 26.27
N ARG A 47 48.05 23.52 25.89
CA ARG A 47 49.21 23.73 26.75
C ARG A 47 48.93 24.77 27.82
N LEU A 48 49.20 24.47 29.09
CA LEU A 48 49.67 25.43 30.11
C LEU A 48 49.86 24.68 31.43
N ASN A 49 51.09 24.26 31.75
CA ASN A 49 51.62 24.54 33.08
C ASN A 49 53.15 24.39 33.07
N GLU A 50 53.81 25.52 33.17
CA GLU A 50 55.26 25.68 33.24
C GLU A 50 55.52 26.67 34.37
N THR A 51 56.04 26.20 35.51
CA THR A 51 56.76 26.95 36.55
C THR A 51 57.20 25.93 37.61
N MET A 52 58.46 25.53 37.63
CA MET A 52 59.58 26.15 38.33
C MET A 52 59.66 25.82 39.83
N GLN A 53 60.86 25.32 40.17
CA GLN A 53 61.67 25.57 41.37
C GLN A 53 61.78 24.48 42.45
N SER A 54 63.05 24.11 42.58
CA SER A 54 63.80 23.81 43.79
C SER A 54 63.65 22.42 44.42
N ASN A 55 64.57 21.56 43.98
CA ASN A 55 65.22 20.53 44.77
C ASN A 55 65.77 21.10 46.10
N ARG A 56 65.27 20.66 47.25
CA ARG A 56 65.99 20.63 48.54
C ARG A 56 65.45 19.52 49.46
N GLY A 57 66.28 18.48 49.62
CA GLY A 57 66.62 17.92 50.93
C GLY A 57 65.70 16.88 51.58
N GLY A 58 66.21 15.63 51.65
CA GLY A 58 66.42 14.99 52.96
C GLY A 58 65.40 13.96 53.45
N GLY A 59 65.75 12.67 53.27
CA GLY A 59 65.81 11.71 54.38
C GLY A 59 64.55 10.89 54.72
N GLY A 60 64.71 9.56 54.67
CA GLY A 60 64.13 8.68 55.68
C GLY A 60 62.94 7.81 55.24
N GLY A 61 63.24 6.56 54.90
CA GLY A 61 62.53 5.35 55.34
C GLY A 61 61.01 5.27 55.26
N ALA A 62 60.52 4.46 54.32
CA ALA A 62 59.66 3.29 54.60
C ALA A 62 59.36 2.57 53.29
N ALA A 63 59.51 1.25 53.31
CA ALA A 63 59.24 0.35 52.21
C ALA A 63 57.72 0.23 51.91
N PRO A 64 57.35 -0.30 50.73
CA PRO A 64 56.04 -0.11 50.10
C PRO A 64 55.11 -1.30 50.33
N VAL A 65 53.81 -1.06 50.53
CA VAL A 65 52.75 -2.06 50.28
C VAL A 65 51.39 -1.37 50.10
N VAL A 66 51.00 -1.01 48.87
CA VAL A 66 49.58 -0.71 48.57
C VAL A 66 49.19 -1.21 47.17
N ALA A 67 48.10 -1.97 47.18
CA ALA A 67 47.13 -2.24 46.10
C ALA A 67 47.46 -3.25 44.99
N ALA A 68 47.11 -4.51 45.30
CA ALA A 68 46.61 -5.47 44.32
C ALA A 68 45.17 -5.09 43.85
N PRO A 69 44.75 -5.50 42.64
CA PRO A 69 43.65 -4.87 41.90
C PRO A 69 42.24 -5.16 42.43
N THR A 70 41.44 -4.10 42.44
CA THR A 70 40.00 -4.04 42.77
C THR A 70 39.14 -4.86 41.81
N GLN A 71 38.43 -5.81 42.41
CA GLN A 71 37.09 -6.34 42.12
C GLN A 71 36.47 -6.12 40.72
N VAL A 72 36.18 -7.25 40.08
CA VAL A 72 35.20 -7.40 38.99
C VAL A 72 33.80 -7.15 39.57
N GLN A 73 33.19 -6.00 39.28
CA GLN A 73 31.75 -5.80 39.44
C GLN A 73 31.13 -5.59 38.06
N ARG A 74 30.35 -6.60 37.62
CA ARG A 74 29.47 -6.50 36.46
C ARG A 74 28.34 -5.54 36.83
N PRO A 75 28.09 -4.45 36.08
CA PRO A 75 26.91 -3.63 36.35
C PRO A 75 25.68 -4.47 35.99
N VAL A 76 24.90 -4.83 37.01
CA VAL A 76 23.48 -5.18 36.86
C VAL A 76 22.82 -3.96 36.24
N GLN A 77 22.50 -4.06 34.95
CA GLN A 77 21.74 -3.04 34.25
C GLN A 77 20.36 -2.98 34.87
N ASP A 78 20.01 -1.82 35.42
CA ASP A 78 18.67 -1.47 35.84
C ASP A 78 17.68 -1.83 34.73
N ILE A 79 16.77 -2.76 35.02
CA ILE A 79 15.59 -2.99 34.19
C ILE A 79 14.65 -1.82 34.45
N ALA A 80 14.95 -0.67 33.84
CA ALA A 80 13.96 0.38 33.69
C ALA A 80 12.78 -0.22 32.92
N PRO A 81 11.53 -0.15 33.42
CA PRO A 81 10.40 -0.52 32.59
C PRO A 81 10.40 0.45 31.42
N THR A 82 10.83 -0.03 30.26
CA THR A 82 10.61 0.67 28.99
C THR A 82 9.12 0.89 28.93
N ARG A 83 8.69 2.13 29.16
CA ARG A 83 7.30 2.52 29.07
C ARG A 83 6.93 2.30 27.60
N VAL A 84 6.38 1.13 27.32
CA VAL A 84 5.82 0.80 26.01
C VAL A 84 4.86 1.93 25.74
N ARG A 85 5.23 2.80 24.79
CA ARG A 85 4.31 3.78 24.23
C ARG A 85 3.25 2.93 23.55
N THR A 86 2.18 2.60 24.27
CA THR A 86 0.96 2.07 23.68
C THR A 86 0.48 3.17 22.75
N ASN A 87 0.85 3.03 21.49
CA ASN A 87 0.34 3.84 20.40
C ASN A 87 -1.18 3.78 20.54
N LYS A 88 -1.81 4.93 20.73
CA LYS A 88 -3.24 5.04 21.01
C LYS A 88 -3.94 4.35 19.84
N GLY A 89 -4.44 3.14 20.13
CA GLY A 89 -4.73 2.14 19.12
C GLY A 89 -5.69 2.71 18.08
N GLN A 90 -5.26 2.69 16.82
CA GLN A 90 -6.20 2.63 15.72
C GLN A 90 -6.95 1.32 15.93
N GLN A 91 -8.14 1.40 16.51
CA GLN A 91 -9.02 0.25 16.67
C GLN A 91 -9.49 -0.12 15.27
N LYS A 92 -8.72 -1.00 14.63
CA LYS A 92 -9.06 -1.61 13.36
C LYS A 92 -9.98 -2.79 13.64
N MET A 93 -11.13 -2.83 12.97
CA MET A 93 -12.01 -3.99 13.01
C MET A 93 -11.38 -5.09 12.17
N PHE A 94 -11.23 -6.29 12.74
CA PHE A 94 -10.69 -7.45 12.03
C PHE A 94 -11.65 -8.62 12.13
N ILE A 95 -12.14 -9.09 10.99
CA ILE A 95 -12.99 -10.27 10.88
C ILE A 95 -12.16 -11.37 10.20
N PRO A 96 -11.76 -12.42 10.93
CA PRO A 96 -11.00 -13.52 10.36
C PRO A 96 -11.85 -14.39 9.42
N GLU A 97 -11.16 -15.25 8.68
CA GLU A 97 -11.78 -16.31 7.88
C GLU A 97 -12.67 -17.21 8.73
N GLY A 98 -13.74 -17.75 8.12
CA GLY A 98 -14.68 -18.65 8.80
C GLY A 98 -15.75 -17.96 9.64
N VAL A 99 -15.67 -16.64 9.82
CA VAL A 99 -16.76 -15.85 10.44
C VAL A 99 -17.85 -15.60 9.41
N VAL A 100 -19.10 -15.90 9.78
CA VAL A 100 -20.29 -15.57 9.01
C VAL A 100 -21.12 -14.55 9.78
N ILE A 101 -21.38 -13.40 9.17
CA ILE A 101 -22.19 -12.33 9.74
C ILE A 101 -23.46 -12.20 8.93
N ASN A 102 -24.60 -12.41 9.57
CA ASN A 102 -25.92 -12.20 8.98
C ASN A 102 -26.53 -10.95 9.61
N GLY A 103 -26.71 -9.89 8.82
CA GLY A 103 -27.23 -8.59 9.25
C GLY A 103 -26.38 -7.40 8.83
N SER A 104 -26.68 -6.23 9.36
CA SER A 104 -25.97 -4.99 9.03
C SER A 104 -24.67 -4.84 9.84
N LEU A 105 -23.56 -4.56 9.15
CA LEU A 105 -22.26 -4.28 9.74
C LEU A 105 -21.96 -2.78 9.67
N SER A 106 -21.82 -2.11 10.81
CA SER A 106 -21.45 -0.69 10.84
C SER A 106 -20.13 -0.46 11.57
N GLY A 107 -19.20 0.25 10.93
CA GLY A 107 -17.89 0.59 11.48
C GLY A 107 -17.56 2.07 11.32
N ALA A 108 -16.99 2.69 12.35
CA ALA A 108 -16.49 4.07 12.26
C ALA A 108 -15.01 4.15 11.82
N SER A 109 -14.25 3.08 12.05
CA SER A 109 -12.82 2.97 11.81
C SER A 109 -12.51 2.06 10.62
N GLU A 110 -11.23 1.89 10.31
CA GLU A 110 -10.78 0.92 9.32
C GLU A 110 -11.26 -0.49 9.67
N ALA A 111 -11.75 -1.21 8.65
CA ALA A 111 -12.23 -2.57 8.78
C ALA A 111 -11.51 -3.48 7.80
N GLU A 112 -11.09 -4.65 8.27
CA GLU A 112 -10.49 -5.71 7.48
C GLU A 112 -11.29 -6.98 7.67
N ILE A 113 -11.74 -7.56 6.56
CA ILE A 113 -12.70 -8.64 6.53
C ILE A 113 -12.18 -9.75 5.63
N HIS A 114 -12.07 -10.95 6.17
CA HIS A 114 -11.72 -12.18 5.46
C HIS A 114 -12.84 -13.24 5.54
N GLY A 115 -13.99 -12.89 6.14
CA GLY A 115 -15.14 -13.77 6.34
C GLY A 115 -16.29 -13.56 5.33
N ARG A 116 -17.43 -14.17 5.61
CA ARG A 116 -18.66 -14.05 4.81
C ARG A 116 -19.65 -13.10 5.46
N ILE A 117 -20.20 -12.17 4.70
CA ILE A 117 -21.16 -11.18 5.17
C ILE A 117 -22.41 -11.23 4.29
N GLU A 118 -23.54 -11.50 4.93
CA GLU A 118 -24.87 -11.41 4.34
C GLU A 118 -25.60 -10.21 4.94
N GLY A 119 -25.58 -9.08 4.24
CA GLY A 119 -26.24 -7.84 4.66
C GLY A 119 -25.48 -6.58 4.28
N ASP A 120 -25.93 -5.44 4.80
CA ASP A 120 -25.39 -4.13 4.46
C ASP A 120 -24.15 -3.80 5.28
N ILE A 121 -23.10 -3.31 4.61
CA ILE A 121 -21.86 -2.84 5.24
C ILE A 121 -21.82 -1.31 5.16
N ASN A 122 -21.61 -0.64 6.29
CA ASN A 122 -21.46 0.80 6.36
C ASN A 122 -20.21 1.16 7.17
N VAL A 123 -19.12 1.53 6.49
CA VAL A 123 -17.84 1.85 7.09
C VAL A 123 -17.45 3.29 6.76
N LYS A 124 -17.28 4.15 7.75
CA LYS A 124 -16.95 5.57 7.49
C LYS A 124 -15.51 5.82 7.00
N ALA A 125 -14.65 4.81 7.05
CA ALA A 125 -13.24 4.89 6.73
C ALA A 125 -12.87 3.88 5.61
N THR A 126 -11.65 3.34 5.65
CA THR A 126 -11.17 2.33 4.71
C THR A 126 -11.73 0.95 5.04
N LEU A 127 -12.28 0.28 4.03
CA LEU A 127 -12.72 -1.11 4.09
C LEU A 127 -11.77 -1.97 3.23
N PHE A 128 -11.16 -2.97 3.85
CA PHE A 128 -10.35 -3.98 3.18
C PHE A 128 -11.09 -5.31 3.18
N LEU A 129 -11.35 -5.85 2.00
CA LEU A 129 -11.94 -7.17 1.81
C LEU A 129 -10.84 -8.09 1.28
N GLY A 130 -10.42 -9.03 2.11
CA GLY A 130 -9.43 -10.04 1.76
C GLY A 130 -9.94 -11.03 0.72
N LYS A 131 -9.06 -11.91 0.25
CA LYS A 131 -9.32 -12.85 -0.84
C LYS A 131 -10.44 -13.85 -0.54
N SER A 132 -10.55 -14.25 0.73
CA SER A 132 -11.56 -15.15 1.26
C SER A 132 -12.88 -14.43 1.59
N ALA A 133 -12.90 -13.10 1.54
CA ALA A 133 -14.09 -12.33 1.83
C ALA A 133 -15.17 -12.55 0.76
N THR A 134 -16.38 -12.84 1.22
CA THR A 134 -17.57 -12.90 0.36
C THR A 134 -18.64 -12.01 0.94
N VAL A 135 -19.01 -10.97 0.21
CA VAL A 135 -20.03 -10.00 0.65
C VAL A 135 -21.23 -10.07 -0.29
N THR A 136 -22.39 -10.32 0.29
CA THR A 136 -23.70 -10.27 -0.38
C THR A 136 -24.54 -9.19 0.27
N GLY A 137 -24.70 -8.05 -0.39
CA GLY A 137 -25.43 -6.89 0.12
C GLY A 137 -24.87 -5.55 -0.36
N ASN A 138 -25.35 -4.46 0.23
CA ASN A 138 -24.91 -3.11 -0.14
C ASN A 138 -23.69 -2.70 0.70
N VAL A 139 -22.64 -2.23 0.04
CA VAL A 139 -21.39 -1.80 0.68
C VAL A 139 -21.26 -0.30 0.54
N LYS A 140 -21.21 0.40 1.66
CA LYS A 140 -20.95 1.83 1.75
C LYS A 140 -19.65 2.04 2.50
N ALA A 141 -18.64 2.62 1.85
CA ALA A 141 -17.43 3.02 2.54
C ALA A 141 -16.83 4.33 2.03
N ALA A 142 -15.83 4.87 2.72
CA ALA A 142 -15.05 5.98 2.17
C ALA A 142 -14.13 5.50 1.06
N THR A 143 -13.29 4.52 1.41
CA THR A 143 -12.38 3.85 0.48
C THR A 143 -12.56 2.34 0.59
N CYS A 144 -12.72 1.67 -0.55
CA CYS A 144 -12.84 0.21 -0.60
C CYS A 144 -11.64 -0.38 -1.33
N GLN A 145 -11.00 -1.36 -0.69
CA GLN A 145 -10.02 -2.23 -1.32
C GLN A 145 -10.57 -3.66 -1.33
N VAL A 146 -10.69 -4.24 -2.53
CA VAL A 146 -11.38 -5.51 -2.74
C VAL A 146 -10.45 -6.54 -3.36
N GLU A 147 -10.21 -7.62 -2.64
CA GLU A 147 -9.49 -8.80 -3.12
C GLU A 147 -10.37 -10.05 -3.27
N GLY A 148 -11.57 -10.03 -2.67
CA GLY A 148 -12.53 -11.14 -2.66
C GLY A 148 -13.72 -10.93 -3.61
N LEU A 149 -14.86 -11.57 -3.28
CA LEU A 149 -16.10 -11.52 -4.06
C LEU A 149 -17.11 -10.56 -3.42
N ILE A 150 -17.67 -9.65 -4.21
CA ILE A 150 -18.80 -8.81 -3.80
C ILE A 150 -19.95 -8.98 -4.79
N GLN A 151 -21.14 -9.21 -4.24
CA GLN A 151 -22.40 -9.28 -4.96
C GLN A 151 -23.37 -8.27 -4.35
N GLY A 152 -23.80 -7.26 -5.14
CA GLY A 152 -24.70 -6.22 -4.65
C GLY A 152 -24.43 -4.84 -5.24
N GLU A 153 -24.46 -3.80 -4.40
CA GLU A 153 -24.17 -2.42 -4.77
C GLU A 153 -23.00 -1.90 -3.93
N ILE A 154 -22.07 -1.18 -4.55
CA ILE A 154 -20.90 -0.60 -3.88
C ILE A 154 -20.94 0.91 -4.07
N ILE A 155 -20.92 1.64 -2.97
CA ILE A 155 -20.89 3.10 -2.96
C ILE A 155 -19.68 3.54 -2.14
N CYS A 156 -18.67 4.09 -2.82
CA CYS A 156 -17.46 4.64 -2.23
C CYS A 156 -17.50 6.16 -2.34
N THR A 157 -17.32 6.89 -1.24
CA THR A 157 -17.27 8.36 -1.32
C THR A 157 -15.96 8.86 -1.92
N GLU A 158 -14.88 8.08 -1.81
CA GLU A 158 -13.55 8.42 -2.30
C GLU A 158 -13.09 7.42 -3.36
N ASP A 159 -12.34 6.39 -2.95
CA ASP A 159 -11.56 5.55 -3.84
C ASP A 159 -12.08 4.11 -3.84
N LEU A 160 -12.14 3.49 -5.02
CA LEU A 160 -12.42 2.07 -5.16
C LEU A 160 -11.22 1.38 -5.84
N ILE A 161 -10.63 0.40 -5.16
CA ILE A 161 -9.48 -0.36 -5.63
C ILE A 161 -9.86 -1.84 -5.68
N VAL A 162 -9.86 -2.42 -6.88
CA VAL A 162 -10.08 -3.85 -7.10
C VAL A 162 -8.74 -4.49 -7.41
N SER A 163 -8.25 -5.34 -6.51
CA SER A 163 -7.04 -6.13 -6.70
C SER A 163 -7.24 -7.18 -7.80
N SER A 164 -6.16 -7.80 -8.27
CA SER A 164 -6.20 -8.81 -9.34
C SER A 164 -7.05 -10.04 -9.03
N THR A 165 -7.18 -10.41 -7.76
CA THR A 165 -8.07 -11.50 -7.30
C THR A 165 -9.51 -11.05 -7.08
N GLY A 166 -9.76 -9.74 -7.06
CA GLY A 166 -11.07 -9.17 -6.80
C GLY A 166 -12.05 -9.48 -7.91
N ARG A 167 -13.26 -9.91 -7.51
CA ARG A 167 -14.37 -10.18 -8.41
C ARG A 167 -15.59 -9.39 -7.95
N LEU A 168 -16.02 -8.45 -8.78
CA LEU A 168 -17.19 -7.64 -8.51
C LEU A 168 -18.32 -8.06 -9.44
N GLU A 169 -19.43 -8.51 -8.87
CA GLU A 169 -20.69 -8.76 -9.57
C GLU A 169 -21.72 -7.76 -9.05
N SER A 170 -21.46 -6.48 -9.30
CA SER A 170 -22.13 -5.37 -8.62
C SER A 170 -22.11 -4.08 -9.44
N SER A 171 -23.07 -3.20 -9.19
CA SER A 171 -22.95 -1.79 -9.63
C SER A 171 -22.04 -1.04 -8.66
N ALA A 172 -21.04 -0.33 -9.19
CA ALA A 172 -20.02 0.35 -8.40
C ALA A 172 -20.03 1.86 -8.66
N GLU A 173 -20.15 2.64 -7.59
CA GLU A 173 -20.01 4.09 -7.62
C GLU A 173 -18.82 4.51 -6.75
N ALA A 174 -17.95 5.36 -7.28
CA ALA A 174 -16.82 5.94 -6.54
C ALA A 174 -16.66 7.43 -6.80
N GLY A 175 -16.52 8.22 -5.75
CA GLY A 175 -16.51 9.68 -5.85
C GLY A 175 -15.24 10.31 -6.46
N LYS A 176 -14.07 9.69 -6.34
CA LYS A 176 -12.80 10.28 -6.78
C LYS A 176 -12.07 9.47 -7.84
N GLN A 177 -11.75 8.21 -7.54
CA GLN A 177 -10.98 7.35 -8.44
C GLN A 177 -11.39 5.89 -8.31
N VAL A 178 -11.28 5.19 -9.44
CA VAL A 178 -11.51 3.74 -9.54
C VAL A 178 -10.28 3.11 -10.15
N ARG A 179 -9.67 2.14 -9.47
CA ARG A 179 -8.55 1.32 -9.96
C ARG A 179 -8.99 -0.14 -10.05
N ILE A 180 -8.83 -0.75 -11.22
CA ILE A 180 -9.29 -2.12 -11.45
C ILE A 180 -8.15 -2.96 -12.03
N ALA A 181 -7.67 -3.92 -11.25
CA ALA A 181 -6.75 -4.96 -11.71
C ALA A 181 -7.43 -6.34 -11.84
N GLY A 182 -8.64 -6.50 -11.29
CA GLY A 182 -9.41 -7.75 -11.28
C GLY A 182 -10.56 -7.76 -12.28
N ASN A 183 -11.58 -8.58 -12.00
CA ASN A 183 -12.75 -8.74 -12.86
C ASN A 183 -13.95 -7.98 -12.31
N VAL A 184 -14.56 -7.13 -13.12
CA VAL A 184 -15.78 -6.39 -12.77
C VAL A 184 -16.85 -6.69 -13.79
N THR A 185 -18.01 -7.15 -13.31
CA THR A 185 -19.21 -7.39 -14.11
C THR A 185 -20.33 -6.53 -13.55
N GLY A 186 -20.69 -5.46 -14.26
CA GLY A 186 -21.65 -4.47 -13.79
C GLY A 186 -21.32 -3.07 -14.26
N ASN A 187 -22.16 -2.11 -13.83
CA ASN A 187 -22.01 -0.72 -14.23
C ASN A 187 -21.07 0.01 -13.27
N ILE A 188 -20.20 0.86 -13.81
CA ILE A 188 -19.25 1.66 -13.02
C ILE A 188 -19.54 3.13 -13.26
N ASN A 189 -19.77 3.88 -12.20
CA ASN A 189 -19.96 5.32 -12.26
C ASN A 189 -18.91 6.03 -11.39
N THR A 190 -18.15 6.94 -11.97
CA THR A 190 -17.23 7.80 -11.24
C THR A 190 -17.14 9.18 -11.88
N PRO A 191 -17.31 10.29 -11.13
CA PRO A 191 -17.13 11.62 -11.68
C PRO A 191 -15.65 12.00 -11.86
N GLY A 192 -14.73 11.13 -11.43
CA GLY A 192 -13.29 11.33 -11.49
C GLY A 192 -12.58 10.38 -12.44
N THR A 193 -11.51 9.77 -11.98
CA THR A 193 -10.58 9.00 -12.84
C THR A 193 -10.81 7.51 -12.71
N LEU A 194 -11.07 6.85 -13.84
CA LEU A 194 -11.02 5.40 -13.96
C LEU A 194 -9.68 4.97 -14.54
N ARG A 195 -8.98 4.08 -13.83
CA ARG A 195 -7.76 3.43 -14.27
C ARG A 195 -7.93 1.92 -14.25
N ILE A 196 -7.77 1.30 -15.41
CA ILE A 196 -7.69 -0.16 -15.52
C ILE A 196 -6.22 -0.55 -15.59
N GLU A 197 -5.80 -1.42 -14.68
CA GLU A 197 -4.44 -1.94 -14.60
C GLU A 197 -4.30 -3.22 -15.43
N ALA A 198 -3.08 -3.69 -15.61
CA ALA A 198 -2.81 -4.88 -16.42
C ALA A 198 -3.59 -6.10 -15.90
N GLY A 199 -4.30 -6.79 -16.78
CA GLY A 199 -5.16 -7.93 -16.43
C GLY A 199 -6.54 -7.56 -15.88
N GLY A 200 -6.85 -6.27 -15.74
CA GLY A 200 -8.18 -5.81 -15.34
C GLY A 200 -9.18 -6.00 -16.48
N VAL A 201 -10.31 -6.64 -16.18
CA VAL A 201 -11.39 -6.90 -17.14
C VAL A 201 -12.69 -6.27 -16.62
N ILE A 202 -13.30 -5.41 -17.43
CA ILE A 202 -14.60 -4.82 -17.13
C ILE A 202 -15.62 -5.31 -18.16
N ASN A 203 -16.70 -5.92 -17.69
CA ASN A 203 -17.85 -6.33 -18.49
C ASN A 203 -19.08 -5.53 -18.04
N GLY A 204 -19.41 -4.46 -18.76
CA GLY A 204 -20.53 -3.58 -18.43
C GLY A 204 -20.32 -2.14 -18.87
N ASP A 205 -21.27 -1.28 -18.50
CA ASP A 205 -21.24 0.12 -18.89
C ASP A 205 -20.45 0.97 -17.89
N VAL A 206 -19.64 1.87 -18.41
CA VAL A 206 -18.74 2.70 -17.62
C VAL A 206 -19.02 4.16 -17.89
N GLN A 207 -19.18 4.94 -16.82
CA GLN A 207 -19.25 6.39 -16.85
C GLN A 207 -18.11 6.97 -16.02
N ALA A 208 -17.16 7.64 -16.68
CA ALA A 208 -15.98 8.21 -16.05
C ALA A 208 -15.66 9.58 -16.65
N ARG A 209 -14.99 10.49 -15.93
CA ARG A 209 -14.49 11.74 -16.52
C ARG A 209 -13.18 11.53 -17.26
N VAL A 210 -12.26 10.81 -16.62
CA VAL A 210 -10.95 10.47 -17.18
C VAL A 210 -10.84 8.96 -17.21
N PHE A 211 -10.39 8.42 -18.33
CA PHE A 211 -10.17 7.00 -18.52
C PHE A 211 -8.70 6.76 -18.87
N SER A 212 -8.07 5.82 -18.18
CA SER A 212 -6.72 5.35 -18.51
C SER A 212 -6.68 3.82 -18.39
N MET A 213 -5.95 3.19 -19.30
CA MET A 213 -5.88 1.75 -19.40
C MET A 213 -4.44 1.31 -19.63
N SER A 214 -3.98 0.33 -18.85
CA SER A 214 -2.67 -0.31 -19.02
C SER A 214 -2.72 -1.39 -20.10
N GLU A 215 -1.55 -1.82 -20.57
CA GLU A 215 -1.44 -2.96 -21.48
C GLU A 215 -2.04 -4.24 -20.86
N GLY A 216 -2.79 -5.00 -21.67
CA GLY A 216 -3.44 -6.24 -21.22
C GLY A 216 -4.70 -6.04 -20.38
N ALA A 217 -5.22 -4.81 -20.27
CA ALA A 217 -6.54 -4.55 -19.72
C ALA A 217 -7.62 -4.62 -20.81
N GLU A 218 -8.82 -5.06 -20.41
CA GLU A 218 -9.96 -5.24 -21.30
C GLU A 218 -11.19 -4.50 -20.76
N LEU A 219 -11.90 -3.80 -21.65
CA LEU A 219 -13.19 -3.19 -21.37
C LEU A 219 -14.19 -3.65 -22.44
N ASN A 220 -15.19 -4.40 -21.98
CA ASN A 220 -16.28 -4.96 -22.78
C ASN A 220 -17.59 -4.28 -22.37
N GLY A 221 -18.01 -3.27 -23.14
CA GLY A 221 -19.27 -2.55 -22.90
C GLY A 221 -19.23 -1.12 -23.41
N ARG A 222 -20.21 -0.31 -22.99
CA ARG A 222 -20.25 1.11 -23.39
C ARG A 222 -19.50 1.97 -22.37
N CYS A 223 -18.45 2.66 -22.82
CA CYS A 223 -17.82 3.72 -22.04
C CYS A 223 -18.38 5.09 -22.48
N SER A 224 -18.96 5.84 -21.55
CA SER A 224 -19.44 7.21 -21.77
C SER A 224 -18.62 8.18 -20.90
N MET A 225 -17.93 9.11 -21.55
CA MET A 225 -17.12 10.10 -20.83
C MET A 225 -18.00 11.22 -20.29
N ARG A 226 -17.87 11.51 -19.00
CA ARG A 226 -18.60 12.58 -18.31
C ARG A 226 -17.87 13.90 -18.55
N SER A 227 -18.53 14.84 -19.22
CA SER A 227 -17.95 16.17 -19.42
C SER A 227 -17.99 16.96 -18.12
N ALA A 228 -17.16 18.00 -18.00
CA ALA A 228 -17.17 18.87 -16.83
C ALA A 228 -18.54 19.53 -16.56
N ALA A 229 -19.40 19.62 -17.57
CA ALA A 229 -20.73 20.20 -17.50
C ALA A 229 -21.81 19.28 -16.89
N ASP A 230 -21.60 17.96 -16.83
CA ASP A 230 -22.62 16.99 -16.40
C ASP A 230 -22.71 16.80 -14.87
N GLN A 231 -22.27 17.81 -14.09
CA GLN A 231 -22.40 17.81 -12.62
C GLN A 231 -23.77 18.33 -12.13
N GLN A 232 -24.65 18.79 -13.02
CA GLN A 232 -26.03 19.17 -12.67
C GLN A 232 -26.99 18.03 -12.99
N GLY A 233 -26.98 16.99 -12.18
CA GLY A 233 -27.97 15.90 -12.25
C GLY A 233 -28.44 15.37 -10.90
N LEU A 234 -27.79 15.73 -9.78
CA LEU A 234 -28.09 15.18 -8.46
C LEU A 234 -28.37 16.25 -7.38
N SER A 235 -28.91 17.41 -7.76
CA SER A 235 -29.47 18.37 -6.81
C SER A 235 -30.61 19.19 -7.42
N ALA A 236 -31.76 18.54 -7.59
CA ALA A 236 -33.03 19.24 -7.62
C ALA A 236 -34.03 18.48 -6.76
N PRO A 237 -34.24 18.88 -5.49
CA PRO A 237 -35.55 18.71 -4.89
C PRO A 237 -36.53 19.46 -5.79
N LYS A 238 -37.50 18.75 -6.38
CA LYS A 238 -38.63 19.42 -7.02
C LYS A 238 -39.31 20.25 -5.94
N GLU A 239 -39.19 21.57 -6.03
CA GLU A 239 -40.08 22.48 -5.30
C GLU A 239 -41.51 22.15 -5.72
N ASP A 240 -42.26 21.57 -4.78
CA ASP A 240 -43.71 21.47 -4.87
C ASP A 240 -44.29 22.88 -4.75
N LYS A 241 -44.54 23.52 -5.89
CA LYS A 241 -45.43 24.70 -5.94
C LYS A 241 -46.87 24.21 -5.80
N GLY A 242 -47.24 23.85 -4.59
CA GLY A 242 -48.63 23.72 -4.15
C GLY A 242 -49.29 25.09 -4.12
N GLN A 243 -50.11 25.35 -5.13
CA GLN A 243 -50.88 26.57 -5.32
C GLN A 243 -51.88 26.82 -4.19
N SER A 244 -51.94 28.08 -3.78
CA SER A 244 -53.15 28.85 -3.43
C SER A 244 -54.47 28.19 -3.83
N LYS A 245 -55.40 28.12 -2.86
CA LYS A 245 -56.73 28.72 -2.94
C LYS A 245 -57.19 29.15 -1.56
#